data_AF-A0AAE9ZVC4-F1
#
_entry.id   AF-A0AAE9ZVC4-F1
#
_cell.length_a   1.000
_cell.length_b   1.000
_cell.length_c   1.000
_cell.angle_alpha   90.00
_cell.angle_beta   90.00
_cell.angle_gamma   90.00
#
_symmetry.space_group_name_H-M   'P 1'
#
loop_
_entity.id
_entity.type
_entity.pdbx_description
1 polymer ?
#
loop_
_entity_poly.entity_id
_entity_poly.type
_entity_poly.pdbx_seq_one_letter_code
_entity_poly.pdbx_strand_id
1 'polypeptide(L)'
;MPLDPHAQFEQHVLENLEFSPTGEVPHTPAHQEALAHLIAAHQVYPSADHAHGHVSVRTLAALPAFYAHNLEAVIKGEVAEADLESDESIFDRYVASLPASLREAAEVSRSLAVGRRLLHRAKHDGEIVHDPVHSLFLIPGCGPHPGLPGNYLHGSIFQDHIDDLAGAWALHVHDRDDGAATCEVPTREAALEKLEELLASAPFLLSELEALDFQMN
;
A
#
# COMPACT_ATOMS: atom_id res chain seq x y z
N MET A 1 -12.58 -35.82 -13.24
CA MET A 1 -12.28 -34.93 -14.37
C MET A 1 -10.76 -34.88 -14.51
N PRO A 2 -10.18 -34.99 -15.72
CA PRO A 2 -8.75 -34.77 -15.87
C PRO A 2 -8.45 -33.31 -15.51
N LEU A 3 -7.48 -33.10 -14.62
CA LEU A 3 -6.94 -31.78 -14.33
C LEU A 3 -6.35 -31.20 -15.62
N ASP A 4 -6.65 -29.94 -15.89
CA ASP A 4 -6.07 -29.21 -17.02
C ASP A 4 -4.53 -29.22 -16.87
N PRO A 5 -3.78 -29.76 -17.85
CA PRO A 5 -2.32 -29.80 -17.78
C PRO A 5 -1.69 -28.40 -17.69
N HIS A 6 -2.36 -27.36 -18.19
CA HIS A 6 -1.91 -25.97 -18.01
C HIS A 6 -2.03 -25.54 -16.54
N ALA A 7 -3.15 -25.84 -15.89
CA ALA A 7 -3.36 -25.53 -14.48
C ALA A 7 -2.36 -26.26 -13.55
N GLN A 8 -1.98 -27.51 -13.88
CA GLN A 8 -0.95 -28.22 -13.13
C GLN A 8 0.43 -27.57 -13.26
N PHE A 9 0.77 -27.09 -14.45
CA PHE A 9 2.05 -26.44 -14.68
C PHE A 9 2.10 -25.06 -14.03
N GLU A 10 1.03 -24.27 -14.10
CA GLU A 10 0.91 -22.98 -13.41
C GLU A 10 1.03 -23.14 -11.89
N GLN A 11 0.38 -24.17 -11.31
CA GLN A 11 0.54 -24.50 -9.89
C GLN A 11 1.99 -24.83 -9.53
N HIS A 12 2.69 -25.58 -10.38
CA HIS A 12 4.11 -25.86 -10.17
C HIS A 12 4.98 -24.59 -10.23
N VAL A 13 4.66 -23.66 -11.14
CA VAL A 13 5.35 -22.36 -11.20
C VAL A 13 5.12 -21.54 -9.93
N LEU A 14 3.88 -21.51 -9.40
CA LEU A 14 3.58 -20.84 -8.13
C LEU A 14 4.37 -21.44 -6.96
N GLU A 15 4.43 -22.77 -6.85
CA GLU A 15 5.21 -23.43 -5.81
C GLU A 15 6.70 -23.07 -5.91
N ASN A 16 7.26 -23.10 -7.13
CA ASN A 16 8.66 -22.72 -7.34
C ASN A 16 8.94 -21.27 -6.94
N LEU A 17 8.02 -20.35 -7.23
CA LEU A 17 8.14 -18.95 -6.81
C LEU A 17 8.18 -18.81 -5.29
N GLU A 18 7.34 -19.55 -4.59
CA GLU A 18 7.22 -19.47 -3.12
C GLU A 18 8.42 -20.06 -2.37
N PHE A 19 9.11 -21.01 -2.98
CA PHE A 19 10.38 -21.54 -2.45
C PHE A 19 11.62 -20.78 -2.95
N SER A 20 11.45 -19.89 -3.92
CA SER A 20 12.55 -19.11 -4.49
C SER A 20 12.84 -17.89 -3.61
N PRO A 21 14.09 -17.71 -3.13
CA PRO A 21 14.45 -16.55 -2.31
C PRO A 21 14.40 -15.23 -3.09
N THR A 22 14.47 -15.26 -4.42
CA THR A 22 14.44 -14.08 -5.29
C THR A 22 13.15 -13.97 -6.12
N GLY A 23 12.28 -14.99 -6.06
CA GLY A 23 11.07 -15.02 -6.88
C GLY A 23 11.35 -15.16 -8.38
N GLU A 24 12.55 -15.58 -8.78
CA GLU A 24 12.86 -15.85 -10.19
C GLU A 24 12.37 -17.24 -10.61
N VAL A 25 11.88 -17.33 -11.85
CA VAL A 25 11.51 -18.59 -12.51
C VAL A 25 12.43 -18.83 -13.71
N PRO A 26 12.64 -20.09 -14.13
CA PRO A 26 13.42 -20.41 -15.31
C PRO A 26 12.98 -19.63 -16.56
N HIS A 27 13.92 -19.03 -17.30
CA HIS A 27 13.66 -18.31 -18.55
C HIS A 27 13.44 -19.25 -19.74
N THR A 28 12.42 -20.10 -19.65
CA THR A 28 11.96 -20.94 -20.76
C THR A 28 10.62 -20.45 -21.29
N PRO A 29 10.27 -20.65 -22.58
CA PRO A 29 9.02 -20.16 -23.14
C PRO A 29 7.77 -20.60 -22.35
N ALA A 30 7.73 -21.86 -21.90
CA ALA A 30 6.60 -22.39 -21.12
C ALA A 30 6.44 -21.68 -19.77
N HIS A 31 7.54 -21.39 -19.05
CA HIS A 31 7.49 -20.67 -17.78
C HIS A 31 7.07 -19.22 -17.97
N GLN A 32 7.51 -18.56 -19.05
CA GLN A 32 7.12 -17.18 -19.35
C GLN A 32 5.63 -17.08 -19.72
N GLU A 33 5.10 -18.06 -20.46
CA GLU A 33 3.67 -18.13 -20.78
C GLU A 33 2.82 -18.36 -19.52
N ALA A 34 3.20 -19.34 -18.69
CA ALA A 34 2.52 -19.60 -17.42
C ALA A 34 2.58 -18.38 -16.48
N LEU A 35 3.74 -17.72 -16.39
CA LEU A 35 3.89 -16.51 -15.59
C LEU A 35 3.01 -15.37 -16.11
N ALA A 36 2.93 -15.17 -17.43
CA ALA A 36 2.05 -14.16 -18.01
C ALA A 36 0.57 -14.42 -17.70
N HIS A 37 0.13 -15.69 -17.74
CA HIS A 37 -1.23 -16.06 -17.32
C HIS A 37 -1.46 -15.82 -15.83
N LEU A 38 -0.51 -16.19 -14.97
CA LEU A 38 -0.60 -15.98 -13.52
C LEU A 38 -0.65 -14.49 -13.17
N ILE A 39 0.11 -13.64 -13.87
CA ILE A 39 0.05 -12.18 -13.74
C ILE A 39 -1.32 -11.66 -14.19
N ALA A 40 -1.82 -12.11 -15.35
CA ALA A 40 -3.14 -11.71 -15.85
C ALA A 40 -4.29 -12.20 -14.94
N ALA A 41 -4.07 -13.26 -14.17
CA ALA A 41 -5.00 -13.78 -13.17
C ALA A 41 -4.78 -13.19 -11.76
N HIS A 42 -3.90 -12.20 -11.61
CA HIS A 42 -3.60 -11.53 -10.34
C HIS A 42 -3.13 -12.50 -9.24
N GLN A 43 -2.50 -13.62 -9.63
CA GLN A 43 -1.93 -14.61 -8.70
C GLN A 43 -0.48 -14.31 -8.38
N VAL A 44 0.20 -13.54 -9.23
CA VAL A 44 1.61 -13.20 -9.14
C VAL A 44 1.82 -11.75 -9.54
N TYR A 45 2.69 -11.05 -8.82
CA TYR A 45 3.06 -9.67 -9.09
C TYR A 45 4.59 -9.52 -9.20
N PRO A 46 5.08 -8.48 -9.90
CA PRO A 46 6.51 -8.17 -9.91
C PRO A 46 7.05 -7.88 -8.50
N SER A 47 8.25 -8.38 -8.21
CA SER A 47 8.92 -8.09 -6.95
C SER A 47 9.49 -6.67 -6.92
N ALA A 48 9.30 -5.97 -5.81
CA ALA A 48 9.96 -4.70 -5.55
C ALA A 48 11.46 -4.85 -5.20
N ASP A 49 11.86 -6.02 -4.69
CA ASP A 49 13.19 -6.27 -4.14
C ASP A 49 14.16 -6.90 -5.16
N HIS A 50 13.61 -7.59 -6.17
CA HIS A 50 14.38 -8.38 -7.12
C HIS A 50 13.99 -8.04 -8.56
N ALA A 51 14.95 -7.54 -9.33
CA ALA A 51 14.76 -7.35 -10.76
C ALA A 51 14.43 -8.69 -11.42
N HIS A 52 13.33 -8.74 -12.19
CA HIS A 52 12.78 -9.97 -12.81
C HIS A 52 12.26 -11.02 -11.81
N GLY A 53 12.29 -10.74 -10.51
CA GLY A 53 11.65 -11.55 -9.49
C GLY A 53 10.15 -11.28 -9.42
N HIS A 54 9.42 -12.24 -8.87
CA HIS A 54 7.98 -12.17 -8.70
C HIS A 54 7.57 -12.68 -7.32
N VAL A 55 6.45 -12.17 -6.82
CA VAL A 55 5.86 -12.54 -5.54
C VAL A 55 4.43 -13.04 -5.76
N SER A 56 4.05 -14.13 -5.10
CA SER A 56 2.68 -14.63 -5.20
C SER A 56 1.72 -13.80 -4.34
N VAL A 57 0.46 -13.73 -4.77
CA VAL A 57 -0.65 -13.13 -4.02
C VAL A 57 -0.75 -13.72 -2.61
N ARG A 58 -0.47 -15.02 -2.46
CA ARG A 58 -0.49 -15.72 -1.17
C ARG A 58 0.59 -15.22 -0.22
N THR A 59 1.80 -14.98 -0.75
CA THR A 59 2.91 -14.43 0.04
C THR A 59 2.63 -12.99 0.45
N LEU A 60 2.09 -12.16 -0.45
CA LEU A 60 1.70 -10.79 -0.12
C LEU A 60 0.56 -10.74 0.91
N ALA A 61 -0.46 -11.58 0.77
CA ALA A 61 -1.59 -11.64 1.70
C ALA A 61 -1.19 -12.08 3.12
N ALA A 62 -0.03 -12.71 3.29
CA ALA A 62 0.51 -13.07 4.60
C ALA A 62 1.29 -11.92 5.28
N LEU A 63 1.55 -10.83 4.56
CA LEU A 63 2.25 -9.67 5.09
C LEU A 63 1.30 -8.78 5.91
N PRO A 64 1.78 -8.19 7.02
CA PRO A 64 0.98 -7.25 7.80
C PRO A 64 0.78 -5.91 7.07
N ALA A 65 -0.36 -5.26 7.29
CA ALA A 65 -0.52 -3.84 6.98
C ALA A 65 -0.06 -2.98 8.18
N PHE A 66 0.43 -1.77 7.92
CA PHE A 66 0.87 -0.81 8.93
C PHE A 66 0.05 0.46 8.80
N TYR A 67 -0.55 0.91 9.89
CA TYR A 67 -1.27 2.18 10.03
C TYR A 67 -1.34 2.54 11.52
N ALA A 68 -1.66 3.79 11.85
CA ALA A 68 -1.70 4.25 13.24
C ALA A 68 -2.65 3.38 14.10
N HIS A 69 -2.15 2.83 15.20
CA HIS A 69 -2.91 1.91 16.06
C HIS A 69 -4.14 2.56 16.71
N ASN A 70 -4.15 3.89 16.82
CA ASN A 70 -5.21 4.70 17.41
C ASN A 70 -5.94 5.54 16.35
N LEU A 71 -5.73 5.28 15.05
CA LEU A 71 -6.36 6.02 13.96
C LEU A 71 -7.89 6.02 14.09
N GLU A 72 -8.48 4.86 14.31
CA GLU A 72 -9.93 4.71 14.50
C GLU A 72 -10.45 5.53 15.68
N ALA A 73 -9.75 5.48 16.82
CA ALA A 73 -10.13 6.23 18.02
C ALA A 73 -9.99 7.74 17.82
N VAL A 74 -8.98 8.20 17.06
CA VAL A 74 -8.82 9.62 16.69
C VAL A 74 -9.92 10.05 15.73
N ILE A 75 -10.21 9.28 14.68
CA ILE A 75 -11.27 9.59 13.71
C ILE A 75 -12.65 9.62 14.41
N LYS A 76 -12.90 8.73 15.37
CA LYS A 76 -14.14 8.73 16.17
C LYS A 76 -14.20 9.86 17.22
N GLY A 77 -13.12 10.63 17.40
CA GLY A 77 -13.02 11.69 18.40
C GLY A 77 -12.93 11.18 19.84
N GLU A 78 -12.58 9.91 20.04
CA GLU A 78 -12.36 9.30 21.36
C GLU A 78 -10.99 9.64 21.94
N VAL A 79 -10.01 9.91 21.06
CA VAL A 79 -8.64 10.31 21.36
C VAL A 79 -8.33 11.62 20.65
N ALA A 80 -7.51 12.48 21.25
CA ALA A 80 -7.13 13.74 20.63
C ALA A 80 -6.22 13.51 19.40
N GLU A 81 -6.36 14.34 18.37
CA GLU A 81 -5.53 14.29 17.16
C GLU A 81 -4.03 14.42 17.48
N ALA A 82 -3.69 15.19 18.52
CA ALA A 82 -2.32 15.35 19.00
C ALA A 82 -1.69 14.06 19.56
N ASP A 83 -2.52 13.06 19.90
CA ASP A 83 -2.07 11.77 20.40
C ASP A 83 -2.00 10.70 19.29
N LEU A 84 -2.34 11.05 18.04
CA LEU A 84 -2.24 10.14 16.89
C LEU A 84 -0.81 9.57 16.76
N GLU A 85 -0.69 8.26 16.58
CA GLU A 85 0.61 7.61 16.34
C GLU A 85 1.31 8.30 15.15
N SER A 86 2.55 8.70 15.35
CA SER A 86 3.28 9.46 14.34
C SER A 86 3.66 8.58 13.14
N ASP A 87 3.72 9.19 11.95
CA ASP A 87 4.15 8.52 10.71
C ASP A 87 5.53 7.86 10.86
N GLU A 88 6.42 8.47 11.64
CA GLU A 88 7.74 7.90 11.95
C GLU A 88 7.64 6.58 12.72
N SER A 89 6.76 6.50 13.72
CA SER A 89 6.51 5.26 14.49
C SER A 89 5.93 4.16 13.61
N ILE A 90 4.98 4.50 12.74
CA ILE A 90 4.37 3.55 11.78
C ILE A 90 5.46 3.00 10.84
N PHE A 91 6.30 3.89 10.31
CA PHE A 91 7.40 3.50 9.43
C PHE A 91 8.46 2.65 10.15
N ASP A 92 8.75 2.94 11.42
CA ASP A 92 9.68 2.15 12.23
C ASP A 92 9.17 0.72 12.43
N ARG A 93 7.87 0.53 12.66
CA ARG A 93 7.25 -0.81 12.73
C ARG A 93 7.39 -1.57 11.42
N TYR A 94 7.19 -0.89 10.30
CA TYR A 94 7.41 -1.45 8.97
C TYR A 94 8.88 -1.88 8.78
N VAL A 95 9.86 -1.00 9.01
CA VAL A 95 11.29 -1.33 8.87
C VAL A 95 11.69 -2.49 9.79
N ALA A 96 11.18 -2.52 11.02
CA ALA A 96 11.45 -3.59 11.97
C ALA A 96 10.92 -4.97 11.51
N SER A 97 9.81 -4.99 10.77
CA SER A 97 9.21 -6.21 10.22
C SER A 97 10.02 -6.83 9.08
N LEU A 98 10.86 -6.03 8.40
CA LEU A 98 11.60 -6.47 7.23
C LEU A 98 12.80 -7.38 7.58
N PRO A 99 13.18 -8.28 6.66
CA PRO A 99 14.48 -8.95 6.70
C PRO A 99 15.63 -7.95 6.80
N ALA A 100 16.69 -8.32 7.53
CA ALA A 100 17.83 -7.42 7.78
C ALA A 100 18.47 -6.84 6.51
N SER A 101 18.46 -7.61 5.41
CA SER A 101 18.99 -7.20 4.11
C SER A 101 18.20 -6.06 3.44
N LEU A 102 16.93 -5.86 3.81
CA LEU A 102 16.06 -4.86 3.20
C LEU A 102 15.93 -3.57 4.04
N ARG A 103 16.35 -3.60 5.30
CA ARG A 103 16.15 -2.48 6.23
C ARG A 103 16.86 -1.20 5.80
N GLU A 104 18.10 -1.30 5.35
CA GLU A 104 18.86 -0.13 4.87
C GLU A 104 18.19 0.50 3.64
N ALA A 105 17.75 -0.33 2.70
CA ALA A 105 17.02 0.14 1.52
C ALA A 105 15.68 0.79 1.89
N ALA A 106 14.98 0.25 2.89
CA ALA A 106 13.73 0.82 3.39
C ALA A 106 13.96 2.18 4.04
N GLU A 107 15.01 2.32 4.85
CA GLU A 107 15.38 3.59 5.48
C GLU A 107 15.70 4.70 4.47
N VAL A 108 16.32 4.36 3.34
CA VAL A 108 16.55 5.33 2.24
C VAL A 108 15.23 5.89 1.69
N SER A 109 14.16 5.10 1.69
CA SER A 109 12.83 5.53 1.24
C SER A 109 12.01 6.24 2.32
N ARG A 110 12.54 6.44 3.54
CA ARG A 110 11.79 7.07 4.64
C ARG A 110 11.30 8.47 4.29
N SER A 111 12.14 9.29 3.66
CA SER A 111 11.77 10.65 3.28
C SER A 111 10.68 10.69 2.22
N LEU A 112 10.58 9.66 1.37
CA LEU A 112 9.51 9.52 0.40
C LEU A 112 8.18 9.23 1.12
N ALA A 113 8.18 8.22 2.01
CA ALA A 113 6.96 7.76 2.65
C ALA A 113 6.44 8.68 3.77
N VAL A 114 7.34 9.21 4.60
CA VAL A 114 6.99 10.04 5.77
C VAL A 114 7.01 11.54 5.42
N GLY A 115 7.75 11.94 4.37
CA GLY A 115 8.12 13.34 4.14
C GLY A 115 7.05 14.24 3.52
N ARG A 116 5.86 13.72 3.19
CA ARG A 116 4.75 14.52 2.63
C ARG A 116 3.67 14.86 3.67
N ARG A 117 4.07 15.32 4.87
CA ARG A 117 3.09 16.06 5.70
C ARG A 117 2.60 17.25 4.87
N LEU A 118 1.33 17.27 4.51
CA LEU A 118 0.70 18.42 3.88
C LEU A 118 0.81 19.60 4.85
N LEU A 119 1.84 20.42 4.64
CA LEU A 119 2.08 21.63 5.42
C LEU A 119 1.05 22.69 4.99
N HIS A 120 -0.20 22.56 5.42
CA HIS A 120 -1.15 23.66 5.39
C HIS A 120 -0.82 24.64 6.53
N ARG A 121 0.31 25.35 6.41
CA ARG A 121 0.70 26.39 7.36
C ARG A 121 0.80 27.75 6.68
N ALA A 122 -0.28 28.53 6.75
CA ALA A 122 -0.36 30.00 6.73
C ALA A 122 -1.85 30.40 6.60
N LYS A 123 -2.45 31.36 7.33
CA LYS A 123 -1.95 32.56 8.01
C LYS A 123 -3.10 33.21 8.81
N HIS A 124 -2.73 33.94 9.88
CA HIS A 124 -3.41 35.11 10.49
C HIS A 124 -4.96 35.11 10.56
N ASP A 125 -5.56 34.82 11.73
CA ASP A 125 -6.38 35.79 12.53
C ASP A 125 -7.14 35.13 13.71
N GLY A 126 -6.45 34.37 14.57
CA GLY A 126 -6.94 34.14 15.94
C GLY A 126 -8.09 33.14 16.15
N GLU A 127 -8.53 32.37 15.15
CA GLU A 127 -9.44 31.24 15.35
C GLU A 127 -8.68 29.93 15.61
N ILE A 128 -9.28 29.07 16.45
CA ILE A 128 -8.77 27.74 16.77
C ILE A 128 -8.89 26.91 15.50
N VAL A 129 -7.77 26.76 14.79
CA VAL A 129 -7.65 25.86 13.65
C VAL A 129 -7.31 24.47 14.22
N HIS A 130 -8.18 23.50 13.97
CA HIS A 130 -7.87 22.08 14.20
C HIS A 130 -6.69 21.70 13.28
N ASP A 131 -5.67 21.04 13.82
CA ASP A 131 -4.56 20.54 13.01
C ASP A 131 -5.11 19.44 12.10
N PRO A 132 -4.92 19.51 10.77
CA PRO A 132 -5.46 18.49 9.88
C PRO A 132 -4.90 17.12 10.25
N VAL A 133 -5.76 16.13 10.37
CA VAL A 133 -5.35 14.75 10.55
C VAL A 133 -4.56 14.32 9.32
N HIS A 134 -3.39 13.73 9.53
CA HIS A 134 -2.59 13.06 8.51
C HIS A 134 -2.02 11.79 9.15
N SER A 135 -2.23 10.65 8.51
CA SER A 135 -1.68 9.37 8.97
C SER A 135 -1.19 8.54 7.80
N LEU A 136 0.06 8.10 7.88
CA LEU A 136 0.67 7.13 6.98
C LEU A 136 0.04 5.75 7.16
N PHE A 137 -0.14 5.05 6.05
CA PHE A 137 -0.31 3.61 6.03
C PHE A 137 0.62 2.96 5.00
N LEU A 138 1.03 1.72 5.27
CA LEU A 138 1.77 0.88 4.34
C LEU A 138 1.03 -0.44 4.18
N ILE A 139 0.81 -0.84 2.94
CA ILE A 139 -0.03 -1.99 2.60
C ILE A 139 0.65 -2.87 1.56
N PRO A 140 0.55 -4.21 1.68
CA PRO A 140 1.03 -5.12 0.65
C PRO A 140 0.30 -4.85 -0.67
N GLY A 141 1.05 -4.62 -1.73
CA GLY A 141 0.48 -4.29 -3.03
C GLY A 141 1.57 -3.98 -4.05
N CYS A 142 1.18 -3.82 -5.30
CA CYS A 142 2.11 -3.57 -6.39
C CYS A 142 1.64 -2.43 -7.29
N GLY A 143 2.57 -1.65 -7.83
CA GLY A 143 2.30 -0.54 -8.73
C GLY A 143 2.82 -0.81 -10.15
N PRO A 144 2.58 0.13 -11.08
CA PRO A 144 3.31 0.18 -12.35
C PRO A 144 4.82 0.28 -12.13
N HIS A 145 5.24 0.84 -10.98
CA HIS A 145 6.62 0.85 -10.53
C HIS A 145 6.82 -0.06 -9.29
N PRO A 146 8.08 -0.46 -9.01
CA PRO A 146 8.40 -1.17 -7.77
C PRO A 146 7.86 -0.42 -6.55
N GLY A 147 7.30 -1.16 -5.59
CA GLY A 147 6.93 -0.61 -4.29
C GLY A 147 8.15 -0.28 -3.42
N LEU A 148 7.88 0.06 -2.17
CA LEU A 148 8.86 0.05 -1.11
C LEU A 148 9.38 -1.38 -0.85
N PRO A 149 10.60 -1.51 -0.29
CA PRO A 149 11.18 -2.81 0.02
C PRO A 149 10.24 -3.75 0.80
N GLY A 150 10.25 -5.02 0.46
CA GLY A 150 9.29 -5.99 1.00
C GLY A 150 7.92 -5.98 0.30
N ASN A 151 7.79 -5.32 -0.86
CA ASN A 151 6.58 -5.29 -1.71
C ASN A 151 5.40 -4.53 -1.07
N TYR A 152 5.70 -3.32 -0.58
CA TYR A 152 4.70 -2.44 0.01
C TYR A 152 4.41 -1.23 -0.87
N LEU A 153 3.15 -0.82 -0.95
CA LEU A 153 2.77 0.52 -1.32
C LEU A 153 2.68 1.38 -0.05
N HIS A 154 2.88 2.69 -0.21
CA HIS A 154 2.70 3.64 0.88
C HIS A 154 1.56 4.59 0.55
N GLY A 155 0.86 5.06 1.56
CA GLY A 155 -0.25 5.97 1.37
C GLY A 155 -0.54 6.78 2.60
N SER A 156 -1.39 7.78 2.47
CA SER A 156 -1.84 8.55 3.62
C SER A 156 -3.33 8.81 3.55
N ILE A 157 -3.95 8.79 4.73
CA ILE A 157 -5.28 9.32 4.96
C ILE A 157 -5.10 10.69 5.58
N PHE A 158 -5.75 11.70 5.02
CA PHE A 158 -5.65 13.05 5.55
C PHE A 158 -6.87 13.89 5.27
N GLN A 159 -6.99 14.97 6.05
CA GLN A 159 -7.96 16.02 5.82
C GLN A 159 -7.37 17.09 4.88
N ASP A 160 -7.96 17.25 3.70
CA ASP A 160 -7.53 18.22 2.69
C ASP A 160 -8.03 19.64 3.00
N HIS A 161 -9.24 19.76 3.56
CA HIS A 161 -9.88 21.05 3.90
C HIS A 161 -10.51 21.06 5.30
N ILE A 162 -10.42 22.20 5.99
CA ILE A 162 -10.92 22.41 7.37
C ILE A 162 -12.45 22.60 7.40
N ASP A 163 -13.07 23.02 6.28
CA ASP A 163 -14.52 23.19 6.21
C ASP A 163 -15.22 21.83 5.99
N ASP A 164 -16.22 21.51 6.82
CA ASP A 164 -17.13 20.34 6.75
C ASP A 164 -18.01 20.31 5.47
N LEU A 165 -17.47 20.74 4.34
CA LEU A 165 -18.06 20.64 3.02
C LEU A 165 -17.56 19.34 2.35
N ALA A 166 -18.37 18.78 1.44
CA ALA A 166 -18.03 17.54 0.73
C ALA A 166 -16.63 17.64 0.06
N GLY A 167 -15.80 16.60 0.22
CA GLY A 167 -14.41 16.55 -0.26
C GLY A 167 -13.34 16.86 0.81
N ALA A 168 -13.69 16.88 2.10
CA ALA A 168 -12.75 17.25 3.15
C ALA A 168 -11.65 16.21 3.44
N TRP A 169 -11.80 14.96 3.00
CA TRP A 169 -10.87 13.87 3.29
C TRP A 169 -10.40 13.16 2.03
N ALA A 170 -9.15 12.73 2.03
CA ALA A 170 -8.56 11.99 0.93
C ALA A 170 -7.72 10.82 1.42
N LEU A 171 -7.69 9.77 0.62
CA LEU A 171 -6.77 8.66 0.72
C LEU A 171 -5.89 8.66 -0.52
N HIS A 172 -4.58 8.75 -0.31
CA HIS A 172 -3.59 8.64 -1.37
C HIS A 172 -2.85 7.33 -1.24
N VAL A 173 -2.61 6.64 -2.36
CA VAL A 173 -1.79 5.42 -2.42
C VAL A 173 -0.75 5.62 -3.50
N HIS A 174 0.49 5.30 -3.18
CA HIS A 174 1.66 5.53 -4.01
C HIS A 174 2.57 4.30 -4.07
N ASP A 175 3.06 4.01 -5.27
CA ASP A 175 4.28 3.22 -5.43
C ASP A 175 5.54 4.08 -5.21
N ARG A 176 6.74 3.53 -5.41
CA ARG A 176 7.98 4.25 -5.12
C ARG A 176 8.28 5.40 -6.07
N ASP A 177 7.85 5.30 -7.33
CA ASP A 177 8.28 6.19 -8.42
C ASP A 177 7.12 7.08 -8.91
N ASP A 178 6.30 7.56 -7.97
CA ASP A 178 5.17 8.48 -8.17
C ASP A 178 3.94 7.90 -8.91
N GLY A 179 3.84 6.59 -9.13
CA GLY A 179 2.56 5.98 -9.50
C GLY A 179 1.56 6.21 -8.37
N ALA A 180 0.42 6.86 -8.65
CA ALA A 180 -0.47 7.36 -7.62
C ALA A 180 -1.94 7.04 -7.91
N ALA A 181 -2.70 6.79 -6.84
CA ALA A 181 -4.14 6.66 -6.86
C ALA A 181 -4.73 7.45 -5.69
N THR A 182 -5.81 8.20 -5.95
CA THR A 182 -6.45 9.06 -4.94
C THR A 182 -7.95 8.77 -4.86
N CYS A 183 -8.49 8.70 -3.64
CA CYS A 183 -9.93 8.67 -3.39
C CYS A 183 -10.30 9.81 -2.44
N GLU A 184 -11.23 10.67 -2.86
CA GLU A 184 -11.76 11.75 -2.04
C GLU A 184 -13.13 11.37 -1.48
N VAL A 185 -13.34 11.65 -0.21
CA VAL A 185 -14.57 11.32 0.51
C VAL A 185 -15.03 12.49 1.39
N PRO A 186 -16.34 12.62 1.64
CA PRO A 186 -16.87 13.85 2.25
C PRO A 186 -16.73 13.91 3.77
N THR A 187 -16.47 12.80 4.45
CA THR A 187 -16.49 12.72 5.91
C THR A 187 -15.34 11.86 6.43
N ARG A 188 -14.94 12.10 7.67
CA ARG A 188 -13.91 11.31 8.34
C ARG A 188 -14.33 9.85 8.52
N GLU A 189 -15.62 9.59 8.75
CA GLU A 189 -16.16 8.24 8.88
C GLU A 189 -16.06 7.50 7.53
N ALA A 190 -16.43 8.16 6.43
CA ALA A 190 -16.25 7.60 5.09
C ALA A 190 -14.77 7.36 4.73
N ALA A 191 -13.86 8.20 5.25
CA ALA A 191 -12.42 8.00 5.05
C ALA A 191 -11.89 6.76 5.78
N LEU A 192 -12.36 6.52 7.01
CA LEU A 192 -12.05 5.29 7.72
C LEU A 192 -12.64 4.06 7.03
N GLU A 193 -13.91 4.11 6.62
CA GLU A 193 -14.56 3.01 5.88
C GLU A 193 -13.81 2.69 4.58
N LYS A 194 -13.36 3.72 3.84
CA LYS A 194 -12.58 3.55 2.62
C LYS A 194 -11.19 2.96 2.90
N LEU A 195 -10.54 3.33 4.01
CA LEU A 195 -9.28 2.72 4.43
C LEU A 195 -9.48 1.24 4.78
N GLU A 196 -10.55 0.89 5.50
CA GLU A 196 -10.87 -0.50 5.82
C GLU A 196 -11.15 -1.34 4.57
N GLU A 197 -11.86 -0.77 3.58
CA GLU A 197 -12.09 -1.40 2.28
C GLU A 197 -10.78 -1.65 1.53
N LEU A 198 -9.89 -0.65 1.49
CA LEU A 198 -8.55 -0.76 0.89
C LEU A 198 -7.67 -1.81 1.59
N LEU A 199 -7.72 -1.87 2.91
CA LEU A 199 -6.99 -2.88 3.70
C LEU A 199 -7.54 -4.29 3.43
N ALA A 200 -8.85 -4.42 3.27
CA ALA A 200 -9.51 -5.69 2.97
C ALA A 200 -9.27 -6.17 1.53
N SER A 201 -9.00 -5.26 0.59
CA SER A 201 -8.68 -5.60 -0.80
C SER A 201 -7.20 -5.93 -1.01
N ALA A 202 -6.32 -5.67 -0.05
CA ALA A 202 -4.91 -5.99 -0.16
C ALA A 202 -4.68 -7.53 -0.17
N PRO A 203 -3.81 -8.04 -1.05
CA PRO A 203 -3.00 -7.33 -2.04
C PRO A 203 -3.74 -7.01 -3.34
N PHE A 204 -3.30 -5.94 -4.03
CA PHE A 204 -3.85 -5.48 -5.32
C PHE A 204 -2.76 -4.86 -6.21
N LEU A 205 -3.04 -4.70 -7.51
CA LEU A 205 -2.33 -3.75 -8.38
C LEU A 205 -2.90 -2.34 -8.21
N LEU A 206 -2.07 -1.30 -8.24
CA LEU A 206 -2.53 0.08 -8.07
C LEU A 206 -3.67 0.44 -9.04
N SER A 207 -3.62 -0.04 -10.29
CA SER A 207 -4.69 0.13 -11.27
C SER A 207 -6.02 -0.55 -10.93
N GLU A 208 -6.02 -1.57 -10.07
CA GLU A 208 -7.23 -2.24 -9.60
C GLU A 208 -8.01 -1.37 -8.61
N LEU A 209 -7.38 -0.35 -8.02
CA LEU A 209 -8.06 0.58 -7.11
C LEU A 209 -9.14 1.42 -7.82
N GLU A 210 -9.15 1.49 -9.15
CA GLU A 210 -10.27 2.05 -9.91
C GLU A 210 -11.61 1.37 -9.57
N ALA A 211 -11.59 0.07 -9.24
CA ALA A 211 -12.78 -0.67 -8.81
C ALA A 211 -13.27 -0.28 -7.42
N LEU A 212 -12.44 0.42 -6.62
CA LEU A 212 -12.75 0.95 -5.29
C LEU A 212 -12.96 2.47 -5.31
N ASP A 213 -13.22 3.04 -6.49
CA ASP A 213 -13.43 4.47 -6.74
C ASP A 213 -12.19 5.36 -6.54
N PHE A 214 -10.98 4.80 -6.65
CA PHE A 214 -9.76 5.60 -6.75
C PHE A 214 -9.55 6.12 -8.18
N GLN A 215 -9.05 7.34 -8.28
CA GLN A 215 -8.62 7.97 -9.52
C GLN A 215 -7.11 7.81 -9.68
N MET A 216 -6.69 7.23 -10.80
CA MET A 216 -5.28 7.09 -11.16
C MET A 216 -4.70 8.42 -11.63
N ASN A 217 -3.50 8.76 -11.15
CA ASN A 217 -2.78 10.01 -11.45
C ASN A 217 -1.46 9.75 -12.19
#